data_AF-M2SXH8-F1
#
_entry.id   AF-M2SXH8-F1
#
_cell.length_a   1.000
_cell.length_b   1.000
_cell.length_c   1.000
_cell.angle_alpha   90.00
_cell.angle_beta   90.00
_cell.angle_gamma   90.00
#
_symmetry.space_group_name_H-M   'P 1'
#
loop_
_entity.id
_entity.type
_entity.pdbx_description
1 polymer ?
#
loop_
_entity_poly.entity_id
_entity_poly.type
_entity_poly.pdbx_seq_one_letter_code
_entity_poly.pdbx_strand_id
1 'polypeptide(L)'
;MRLLKSRTDDSFSPTWFAPSSTPNYVTLSHRWEGDDQEITLQDLKDGSAKGKLGYSKVRFCANQAKNDGLEYIWVGSCCIDKSNNSELAEAIISMFRWYRNAAKCYVYLGDVPSKHNSWLSDFEKSQWSKRGNVEFYAKDGQLLGTKFTLQDHIHNITGIERSVLQGDNMSTFSIK
;
A
#
# COMPACT_ATOMS: atom_id res chain seq x y z
N MET A 1 12.38 -10.83 -2.90
CA MET A 1 10.98 -10.39 -2.67
C MET A 1 10.16 -10.65 -3.93
N ARG A 2 8.86 -10.87 -3.80
CA ARG A 2 7.96 -11.07 -4.94
C ARG A 2 7.28 -9.75 -5.30
N LEU A 3 7.19 -9.43 -6.58
CA LEU A 3 6.44 -8.28 -7.10
C LEU A 3 5.40 -8.77 -8.10
N LEU A 4 4.32 -8.01 -8.27
CA LEU A 4 3.29 -8.27 -9.27
C LEU A 4 3.47 -7.35 -10.46
N LYS A 5 3.31 -7.92 -11.65
CA LYS A 5 3.15 -7.19 -12.90
C LYS A 5 1.78 -7.48 -13.49
N SER A 6 1.05 -6.41 -13.83
CA SER A 6 -0.26 -6.52 -14.49
C SER A 6 -0.10 -7.04 -15.92
N ARG A 7 -1.01 -7.92 -16.33
CA ARG A 7 -1.12 -8.47 -17.69
C ARG A 7 -2.22 -7.75 -18.46
N THR A 8 -2.26 -7.98 -19.78
CA THR A 8 -3.27 -7.39 -20.67
C THR A 8 -4.69 -7.85 -20.39
N ASP A 9 -4.87 -8.99 -19.75
CA ASP A 9 -6.17 -9.58 -19.36
C ASP A 9 -6.62 -9.18 -17.95
N ASP A 10 -6.04 -8.09 -17.41
CA ASP A 10 -6.29 -7.57 -16.06
C ASP A 10 -5.88 -8.56 -14.95
N SER A 11 -5.12 -9.62 -15.25
CA SER A 11 -4.55 -10.55 -14.25
C SER A 11 -3.16 -10.14 -13.79
N PHE A 12 -2.65 -10.75 -12.71
CA PHE A 12 -1.34 -10.43 -12.14
C PHE A 12 -0.37 -11.60 -12.23
N SER A 13 0.86 -11.29 -12.63
CA SER A 13 1.96 -12.24 -12.66
C SER A 13 2.90 -12.02 -11.46
N PRO A 14 2.98 -12.97 -10.50
CA PRO A 14 3.97 -12.91 -9.45
C PRO A 14 5.36 -13.25 -9.98
N THR A 15 6.34 -12.38 -9.74
CA THR A 15 7.75 -12.59 -10.13
C THR A 15 8.66 -12.39 -8.93
N TRP A 16 9.62 -13.30 -8.72
CA TRP A 16 10.61 -13.17 -7.66
C TRP A 16 11.82 -12.36 -8.11
N PHE A 17 12.29 -11.47 -7.26
CA PHE A 17 13.49 -10.66 -7.46
C PHE A 17 14.45 -10.81 -6.28
N ALA A 18 15.74 -10.94 -6.59
CA ALA A 18 16.80 -10.84 -5.59
C ALA A 18 16.95 -9.37 -5.12
N PRO A 19 17.44 -9.14 -3.89
CA PRO A 19 17.65 -7.78 -3.38
C PRO A 19 18.52 -6.88 -4.27
N SER A 20 19.51 -7.45 -4.96
CA SER A 20 20.42 -6.72 -5.85
C SER A 20 19.83 -6.36 -7.21
N SER A 21 18.69 -6.96 -7.59
CA SER A 21 18.08 -6.83 -8.91
C SER A 21 16.60 -6.44 -8.82
N THR A 22 16.19 -5.83 -7.71
CA THR A 22 14.79 -5.42 -7.51
C THR A 22 14.52 -4.18 -8.36
N PRO A 23 13.56 -4.20 -9.31
CA PRO A 23 13.21 -3.05 -10.13
C PRO A 23 12.54 -1.97 -9.29
N ASN A 24 12.29 -0.78 -9.86
CA ASN A 24 11.42 0.20 -9.22
C ASN A 24 9.99 -0.36 -9.10
N TYR A 25 9.36 -0.15 -7.95
CA TYR A 25 8.03 -0.65 -7.65
C TYR A 25 7.26 0.31 -6.76
N VAL A 26 5.94 0.13 -6.76
CA VAL A 26 5.03 0.78 -5.82
C VAL A 26 4.62 -0.19 -4.72
N THR A 27 4.44 0.28 -3.50
CA THR A 27 3.75 -0.50 -2.46
C THR A 27 2.31 -0.06 -2.31
N LEU A 28 1.39 -1.02 -2.18
CA LEU A 28 0.04 -0.76 -1.70
C LEU A 28 -0.02 -0.95 -0.20
N SER A 29 -0.52 0.08 0.48
CA SER A 29 -1.12 -0.07 1.79
C SER A 29 -2.63 0.00 1.69
N HIS A 30 -3.29 -0.83 2.49
CA HIS A 30 -4.73 -0.95 2.52
C HIS A 30 -5.19 -1.59 3.83
N ARG A 31 -6.49 -1.44 4.12
CA ARG A 31 -7.17 -2.31 5.09
C ARG A 31 -7.66 -3.59 4.42
N TRP A 32 -7.68 -4.67 5.19
CA TRP A 32 -8.18 -5.95 4.72
C TRP A 32 -9.71 -5.91 4.66
N GLU A 33 -10.28 -6.52 3.63
CA GLU A 33 -11.74 -6.51 3.37
C GLU A 33 -12.46 -7.72 4.02
N GLY A 34 -11.84 -8.35 5.03
CA GLY A 34 -12.20 -9.67 5.56
C GLY A 34 -11.30 -10.78 4.96
N ASP A 35 -11.03 -11.83 5.73
CA ASP A 35 -10.06 -12.87 5.36
C ASP A 35 -10.45 -13.66 4.09
N ASP A 36 -11.75 -13.83 3.87
CA ASP A 36 -12.32 -14.52 2.70
C ASP A 36 -12.33 -13.63 1.43
N GLN A 37 -12.35 -12.32 1.63
CA GLN A 37 -12.41 -11.31 0.56
C GLN A 37 -11.04 -10.73 0.20
N GLU A 38 -10.01 -10.94 1.01
CA GLU A 38 -8.63 -10.58 0.70
C GLU A 38 -8.05 -11.54 -0.34
N ILE A 39 -7.33 -11.00 -1.35
CA ILE A 39 -6.61 -11.84 -2.30
C ILE A 39 -5.29 -12.30 -1.72
N THR A 40 -4.95 -13.57 -1.93
CA THR A 40 -3.71 -14.19 -1.50
C THR A 40 -2.82 -14.55 -2.70
N LEU A 41 -1.60 -14.98 -2.45
CA LEU A 41 -0.74 -15.52 -3.51
C LEU A 41 -1.36 -16.76 -4.16
N GLN A 42 -2.04 -17.60 -3.39
CA GLN A 42 -2.67 -18.81 -3.90
C GLN A 42 -3.82 -18.47 -4.85
N ASP A 43 -4.63 -17.46 -4.51
CA ASP A 43 -5.71 -17.00 -5.40
C ASP A 43 -5.20 -16.49 -6.75
N LEU A 44 -3.99 -15.91 -6.78
CA LEU A 44 -3.33 -15.49 -8.01
C LEU A 44 -2.85 -16.69 -8.84
N LYS A 45 -2.33 -17.74 -8.19
CA LYS A 45 -1.87 -18.97 -8.86
C LYS A 45 -3.04 -19.77 -9.45
N ASP A 46 -4.15 -19.82 -8.74
CA ASP A 46 -5.31 -20.65 -9.10
C ASP A 46 -6.34 -19.88 -9.94
N GLY A 47 -6.13 -18.58 -10.16
CA GLY A 47 -7.01 -17.73 -10.97
C GLY A 47 -8.31 -17.31 -10.29
N SER A 48 -8.52 -17.64 -9.01
CA SER A 48 -9.72 -17.28 -8.24
C SER A 48 -9.74 -15.82 -7.77
N ALA A 49 -8.61 -15.10 -7.84
CA ALA A 49 -8.47 -13.77 -7.28
C ALA A 49 -9.50 -12.74 -7.80
N LYS A 50 -9.90 -12.84 -9.08
CA LYS A 50 -10.84 -11.91 -9.73
C LYS A 50 -12.22 -11.85 -9.07
N GLY A 51 -12.62 -12.90 -8.36
CA GLY A 51 -13.92 -12.98 -7.68
C GLY A 51 -13.97 -12.31 -6.31
N LYS A 52 -12.84 -11.89 -5.76
CA LYS A 52 -12.74 -11.36 -4.38
C LYS A 52 -12.77 -9.83 -4.35
N LEU A 53 -13.39 -9.24 -3.33
CA LEU A 53 -13.46 -7.76 -3.20
C LEU A 53 -12.07 -7.12 -3.14
N GLY A 54 -11.10 -7.77 -2.51
CA GLY A 54 -9.71 -7.34 -2.43
C GLY A 54 -8.98 -7.26 -3.77
N TYR A 55 -9.55 -7.76 -4.87
CA TYR A 55 -8.97 -7.61 -6.20
C TYR A 55 -8.98 -6.15 -6.67
N SER A 56 -10.05 -5.42 -6.31
CA SER A 56 -10.27 -4.04 -6.75
C SER A 56 -9.12 -3.10 -6.38
N LYS A 57 -8.62 -3.19 -5.14
CA LYS A 57 -7.50 -2.38 -4.64
C LYS A 57 -6.16 -2.73 -5.30
N VAL A 58 -5.92 -3.99 -5.65
CA VAL A 58 -4.69 -4.41 -6.33
C VAL A 58 -4.70 -3.93 -7.78
N ARG A 59 -5.87 -4.02 -8.45
CA ARG A 59 -6.09 -3.43 -9.77
C ARG A 59 -5.95 -1.91 -9.75
N PHE A 60 -6.53 -1.23 -8.76
CA PHE A 60 -6.33 0.20 -8.57
C PHE A 60 -4.83 0.54 -8.48
N CYS A 61 -4.09 -0.14 -7.60
CA CYS A 61 -2.67 0.08 -7.41
C CYS A 61 -1.87 -0.12 -8.70
N ALA A 62 -2.15 -1.21 -9.45
CA ALA A 62 -1.46 -1.49 -10.71
C ALA A 62 -1.76 -0.43 -11.78
N ASN A 63 -3.00 0.03 -11.89
CA ASN A 63 -3.38 1.06 -12.84
C ASN A 63 -2.73 2.40 -12.51
N GLN A 64 -2.70 2.78 -11.23
CA GLN A 64 -2.05 4.01 -10.80
C GLN A 64 -0.53 3.93 -10.98
N ALA A 65 0.09 2.78 -10.68
CA ALA A 65 1.51 2.56 -10.93
C ALA A 65 1.84 2.74 -12.42
N LYS A 66 1.01 2.19 -13.31
CA LYS A 66 1.17 2.34 -14.77
C LYS A 66 1.07 3.81 -15.21
N ASN A 67 0.12 4.56 -14.65
CA ASN A 67 -0.02 6.00 -14.92
C ASN A 67 1.21 6.79 -14.47
N ASP A 68 1.87 6.34 -13.40
CA ASP A 68 3.10 6.92 -12.89
C ASP A 68 4.38 6.37 -13.54
N GLY A 69 4.25 5.57 -14.61
CA GLY A 69 5.39 5.00 -15.35
C GLY A 69 6.09 3.83 -14.65
N LEU A 70 5.43 3.19 -13.68
CA LEU A 70 5.94 2.05 -12.92
C LEU A 70 5.21 0.76 -13.31
N GLU A 71 5.97 -0.32 -13.45
CA GLU A 71 5.43 -1.61 -13.93
C GLU A 71 5.10 -2.60 -12.81
N TYR A 72 5.81 -2.48 -11.69
CA TYR A 72 5.74 -3.45 -10.60
C TYR A 72 5.06 -2.88 -9.37
N ILE A 73 4.23 -3.69 -8.74
CA ILE A 73 3.61 -3.38 -7.45
C ILE A 73 3.93 -4.46 -6.41
N TRP A 74 3.94 -4.06 -5.15
CA TRP A 74 4.04 -4.93 -4.00
C TRP A 74 2.81 -4.75 -3.11
N VAL A 75 2.18 -5.86 -2.76
CA VAL A 75 0.98 -5.91 -1.92
C VAL A 75 1.16 -7.04 -0.91
N GLY A 76 1.17 -6.72 0.38
CA GLY A 76 1.53 -7.69 1.44
C GLY A 76 0.62 -8.93 1.48
N SER A 77 -0.64 -8.82 1.06
CA SER A 77 -1.59 -9.95 1.09
C SER A 77 -1.32 -11.03 0.04
N CYS A 78 -0.83 -10.64 -1.15
CA CYS A 78 -0.64 -11.56 -2.29
C CYS A 78 0.78 -11.60 -2.87
N CYS A 79 1.72 -10.79 -2.36
CA CYS A 79 3.15 -10.91 -2.66
C CYS A 79 3.91 -11.80 -1.68
N ILE A 80 3.36 -12.09 -0.50
CA ILE A 80 3.99 -12.97 0.49
C ILE A 80 3.30 -14.34 0.42
N ASP A 81 4.08 -15.41 0.37
CA ASP A 81 3.56 -16.75 0.55
C ASP A 81 3.33 -17.01 2.04
N LYS A 82 2.11 -16.75 2.50
CA LYS A 82 1.71 -16.93 3.90
C LYS A 82 1.67 -18.41 4.32
N SER A 83 1.69 -19.35 3.38
CA SER A 83 1.77 -20.79 3.69
C SER A 83 3.20 -21.23 4.02
N ASN A 84 4.21 -20.42 3.65
CA ASN A 84 5.61 -20.66 3.96
C ASN A 84 6.03 -19.80 5.16
N ASN A 85 6.14 -20.44 6.33
CA ASN A 85 6.52 -19.77 7.58
C ASN A 85 7.87 -19.06 7.52
N SER A 86 8.84 -19.59 6.76
CA SER A 86 10.15 -18.96 6.60
C SER A 86 10.04 -17.67 5.79
N GLU A 87 9.30 -17.72 4.68
CA GLU A 87 9.04 -16.52 3.86
C GLU A 87 8.25 -15.47 4.66
N LEU A 88 7.25 -15.89 5.43
CA LEU A 88 6.45 -14.99 6.25
C LEU A 88 7.29 -14.29 7.32
N ALA A 89 8.16 -15.02 8.03
CA ALA A 89 9.05 -14.45 9.04
C ALA A 89 10.04 -13.45 8.42
N GLU A 90 10.66 -13.81 7.29
CA GLU A 90 11.55 -12.91 6.55
C GLU A 90 10.82 -11.66 6.06
N ALA A 91 9.58 -11.81 5.61
CA ALA A 91 8.76 -10.71 5.15
C ALA A 91 8.42 -9.73 6.28
N ILE A 92 8.08 -10.22 7.47
CA ILE A 92 7.82 -9.38 8.65
C ILE A 92 9.05 -8.52 8.97
N ILE A 93 10.23 -9.13 8.98
CA ILE A 93 11.49 -8.43 9.29
C ILE A 93 11.89 -7.46 8.17
N SER A 94 11.58 -7.80 6.91
CA SER A 94 11.97 -7.01 5.73
C SER A 94 10.97 -5.93 5.33
N MET A 95 9.74 -5.96 5.84
CA MET A 95 8.64 -5.14 5.34
C MET A 95 8.96 -3.64 5.40
N PHE A 96 9.55 -3.17 6.50
CA PHE A 96 9.96 -1.76 6.62
C PHE A 96 10.90 -1.34 5.49
N ARG A 97 11.89 -2.18 5.16
CA ARG A 97 12.85 -1.93 4.08
C ARG A 97 12.15 -1.90 2.72
N TRP A 98 11.17 -2.76 2.48
CA TRP A 98 10.42 -2.75 1.24
C TRP A 98 9.57 -1.49 1.08
N TYR A 99 8.87 -1.06 2.13
CA TYR A 99 8.17 0.23 2.11
C TYR A 99 9.11 1.42 1.92
N ARG A 100 10.30 1.40 2.54
CA ARG A 100 11.28 2.49 2.43
C ARG A 100 11.86 2.61 1.02
N ASN A 101 12.10 1.48 0.35
CA ASN A 101 12.76 1.43 -0.95
C ASN A 101 11.79 1.50 -2.13
N ALA A 102 10.48 1.53 -1.88
CA ALA A 102 9.47 1.70 -2.91
C ALA A 102 9.58 3.11 -3.53
N ALA A 103 9.35 3.20 -4.85
CA ALA A 103 9.31 4.48 -5.55
C ALA A 103 8.13 5.34 -5.07
N LYS A 104 6.99 4.70 -4.80
CA LYS A 104 5.79 5.30 -4.23
C LYS A 104 5.07 4.34 -3.29
N CYS A 105 4.30 4.88 -2.36
CA CYS A 105 3.38 4.13 -1.52
C CYS A 105 1.96 4.68 -1.69
N TYR A 106 1.06 3.88 -2.26
CA TYR A 106 -0.35 4.24 -2.36
C TYR A 106 -1.13 3.72 -1.18
N VAL A 107 -2.08 4.51 -0.72
CA VAL A 107 -3.00 4.13 0.34
C VAL A 107 -4.40 4.12 -0.23
N TYR A 108 -4.99 2.93 -0.29
CA TYR A 108 -6.36 2.75 -0.77
C TYR A 108 -7.33 2.65 0.40
N LEU A 109 -8.21 3.64 0.51
CA LEU A 109 -9.24 3.73 1.55
C LEU A 109 -10.59 3.27 0.99
N GLY A 110 -10.81 1.96 0.98
CA GLY A 110 -11.99 1.33 0.38
C GLY A 110 -13.34 1.67 1.04
N ASP A 111 -13.30 2.23 2.25
CA ASP A 111 -14.43 2.68 3.06
C ASP A 111 -14.69 4.18 2.96
N VAL A 112 -13.81 4.96 2.31
CA VAL A 112 -13.92 6.42 2.23
C VAL A 112 -14.45 6.86 0.85
N PRO A 113 -15.66 7.46 0.77
CA PRO A 113 -16.20 8.01 -0.46
C PRO A 113 -15.53 9.35 -0.82
N SER A 114 -15.34 9.62 -2.10
CA SER A 114 -14.73 10.87 -2.62
C SER A 114 -15.66 12.09 -2.61
N LYS A 115 -16.99 11.88 -2.68
CA LYS A 115 -17.96 12.93 -3.04
C LYS A 115 -18.52 13.77 -1.89
N HIS A 116 -17.98 13.67 -0.67
CA HIS A 116 -18.45 14.49 0.44
C HIS A 116 -17.37 15.43 0.95
N ASN A 117 -17.74 16.70 1.21
CA ASN A 117 -16.92 17.67 1.94
C ASN A 117 -16.55 17.20 3.38
N SER A 118 -16.94 15.99 3.78
CA SER A 118 -16.66 15.36 5.09
C SER A 118 -15.71 14.17 5.03
N TRP A 119 -15.05 13.87 3.89
CA TRP A 119 -14.09 12.76 3.79
C TRP A 119 -12.94 12.88 4.81
N LEU A 120 -12.63 14.11 5.24
CA LEU A 120 -11.71 14.38 6.35
C LEU A 120 -12.10 13.62 7.62
N SER A 121 -13.37 13.62 8.02
CA SER A 121 -13.81 12.98 9.27
C SER A 121 -13.71 11.44 9.24
N ASP A 122 -13.73 10.84 8.06
CA ASP A 122 -13.56 9.39 7.89
C ASP A 122 -12.08 9.02 7.69
N PHE A 123 -11.31 9.89 7.05
CA PHE A 123 -9.84 9.87 7.09
C PHE A 123 -9.31 9.99 8.53
N GLU A 124 -9.93 10.84 9.35
CA GLU A 124 -9.62 11.04 10.78
C GLU A 124 -9.79 9.78 11.63
N LYS A 125 -10.69 8.86 11.24
CA LYS A 125 -10.85 7.56 11.90
C LYS A 125 -9.85 6.51 11.41
N SER A 126 -9.06 6.83 10.37
CA SER A 126 -8.13 5.89 9.76
C SER A 126 -6.76 5.87 10.47
N GLN A 127 -6.29 4.68 10.83
CA GLN A 127 -5.08 4.48 11.64
C GLN A 127 -3.75 4.56 10.85
N TRP A 128 -3.75 5.12 9.62
CA TRP A 128 -2.65 4.94 8.65
C TRP A 128 -1.48 5.96 8.71
N SER A 129 -1.51 6.89 9.65
CA SER A 129 -0.78 8.17 9.60
C SER A 129 0.77 8.19 9.66
N LYS A 130 1.50 7.07 9.62
CA LYS A 130 2.94 7.04 10.03
C LYS A 130 4.02 6.79 8.95
N ARG A 131 3.76 6.89 7.63
CA ARG A 131 4.72 6.38 6.60
C ARG A 131 5.06 7.40 5.49
N GLY A 132 6.19 7.19 4.78
CA GLY A 132 6.97 8.10 3.88
C GLY A 132 6.25 8.84 2.73
N ASN A 133 6.83 8.93 1.52
CA ASN A 133 6.19 9.57 0.36
C ASN A 133 4.90 8.82 -0.01
N VAL A 134 3.78 9.30 0.52
CA VAL A 134 2.49 8.61 0.54
C VAL A 134 1.45 9.46 -0.17
N GLU A 135 0.72 8.82 -1.07
CA GLU A 135 -0.44 9.38 -1.77
C GLU A 135 -1.70 8.63 -1.31
N PHE A 136 -2.73 9.38 -0.95
CA PHE A 136 -3.98 8.88 -0.40
C PHE A 136 -5.07 8.90 -1.46
N TYR A 137 -5.73 7.77 -1.66
CA TYR A 137 -6.79 7.62 -2.64
C TYR A 137 -8.08 7.14 -2.01
N ALA A 138 -9.19 7.72 -2.46
CA ALA A 138 -10.53 7.29 -2.10
C ALA A 138 -10.92 5.98 -2.82
N LYS A 139 -12.05 5.39 -2.41
CA LYS A 139 -12.61 4.16 -2.98
C LYS A 139 -12.77 4.20 -4.51
N ASP A 140 -13.10 5.36 -5.06
CA ASP A 140 -13.30 5.54 -6.50
C ASP A 140 -11.99 5.87 -7.25
N GLY A 141 -10.85 5.82 -6.57
CA GLY A 141 -9.53 6.07 -7.13
C GLY A 141 -9.17 7.56 -7.28
N GLN A 142 -9.96 8.48 -6.72
CA GLN A 142 -9.60 9.90 -6.70
C GLN A 142 -8.50 10.18 -5.67
N LEU A 143 -7.51 10.99 -6.08
CA LEU A 143 -6.46 11.47 -5.18
C LEU A 143 -7.06 12.44 -4.16
N LEU A 144 -6.98 12.08 -2.89
CA LEU A 144 -7.38 12.93 -1.76
C LEU A 144 -6.28 13.90 -1.35
N GLY A 145 -5.03 13.49 -1.52
CA GLY A 145 -3.86 14.30 -1.20
C GLY A 145 -2.61 13.47 -1.00
N THR A 146 -1.52 14.16 -0.66
CA THR A 146 -0.25 13.57 -0.26
C THR A 146 -0.09 13.67 1.25
N LYS A 147 0.87 12.95 1.82
CA LYS A 147 1.30 13.14 3.21
C LYS A 147 1.59 14.60 3.55
N PHE A 148 2.21 15.35 2.63
CA PHE A 148 2.53 16.75 2.85
C PHE A 148 1.29 17.63 2.86
N THR A 149 0.37 17.43 1.91
CA THR A 149 -0.86 18.24 1.83
C THR A 149 -1.82 17.92 2.98
N LEU A 150 -1.74 16.71 3.56
CA LEU A 150 -2.58 16.26 4.67
C LEU A 150 -1.86 16.29 6.03
N GLN A 151 -0.63 16.81 6.10
CA GLN A 151 0.22 16.68 7.29
C GLN A 151 -0.43 17.25 8.56
N ASP A 152 -1.19 18.35 8.43
CA ASP A 152 -1.83 19.03 9.55
C ASP A 152 -2.96 18.18 10.13
N HIS A 153 -3.76 17.55 9.26
CA HIS A 153 -4.80 16.61 9.65
C HIS A 153 -4.17 15.37 10.30
N ILE A 154 -3.17 14.77 9.64
CA ILE A 154 -2.44 13.60 10.12
C ILE A 154 -1.85 13.85 11.52
N HIS A 155 -1.22 15.01 11.75
CA HIS A 155 -0.70 15.43 13.05
C HIS A 155 -1.80 15.52 14.10
N ASN A 156 -2.90 16.20 13.80
CA ASN A 156 -4.01 16.40 14.76
C ASN A 156 -4.63 15.06 15.20
N ILE A 157 -4.73 14.08 14.30
CA ILE A 157 -5.34 12.78 14.60
C ILE A 157 -4.38 11.88 15.40
N THR A 158 -3.10 11.87 15.02
CA THR A 158 -2.16 10.81 15.45
C THR A 158 -1.05 11.25 16.37
N GLY A 159 -0.95 12.56 16.63
CA GLY A 159 0.09 13.16 17.45
C GLY A 159 1.50 13.04 16.85
N ILE A 160 1.62 12.64 15.59
CA ILE A 160 2.92 12.56 14.92
C ILE A 160 3.35 13.98 14.56
N GLU A 161 4.52 14.38 15.03
CA GLU A 161 5.09 15.68 14.73
C GLU A 161 5.22 15.94 13.23
N ARG A 162 4.90 17.17 12.81
CA ARG A 162 4.89 17.56 11.39
C ARG A 162 6.26 17.38 10.74
N SER A 163 7.33 17.65 11.50
CA SER A 163 8.72 17.42 11.08
C SER A 163 9.00 15.96 10.72
N VAL A 164 8.47 15.01 11.50
CA VAL A 164 8.54 13.57 11.18
C VAL A 164 7.73 13.25 9.91
N LEU A 165 6.62 13.96 9.68
CA LEU A 165 5.84 13.80 8.46
C LEU A 165 6.56 14.35 7.22
N GLN A 166 7.37 15.40 7.39
CA GLN A 166 8.16 16.03 6.34
C GLN A 166 9.47 15.27 6.02
N GLY A 167 9.87 14.31 6.85
CA GLY A 167 11.04 13.47 6.63
C GLY A 167 12.30 13.94 7.35
N ASP A 168 12.16 14.79 8.37
CA ASP A 168 13.29 15.17 9.23
C ASP A 168 13.89 13.95 9.93
N ASN A 169 15.20 14.01 10.15
CA ASN A 169 15.99 12.89 10.66
C ASN A 169 15.46 12.43 12.02
N MET A 170 15.07 11.15 12.13
CA MET A 170 14.43 10.59 13.34
C MET A 170 15.31 10.59 14.59
N SER A 171 16.58 11.00 14.49
CA SER A 171 17.54 11.10 15.60
C SER A 171 17.20 12.16 16.66
N THR A 172 16.22 13.05 16.43
CA THR A 172 15.85 14.11 17.37
C THR A 172 14.61 13.82 18.22
N PHE A 173 13.96 12.67 18.06
CA PHE A 173 12.67 12.41 18.71
C PHE A 173 12.80 11.34 19.80
N SER A 174 12.58 11.74 21.05
CA SER A 174 12.30 10.82 22.15
C SER A 174 10.82 10.51 22.19
N ILE A 175 10.48 9.23 22.19
CA ILE A 175 9.11 8.74 22.42
C ILE A 175 8.77 9.06 23.88
N LYS A 176 7.73 9.88 24.10
CA LYS A 176 7.10 10.03 25.42
C LYS A 176 6.07 8.92 25.63
#